data_AF-A0A925NLI5-F1
#
_entry.id   AF-A0A925NLI5-F1
#
_cell.length_a   1.000
_cell.length_b   1.000
_cell.length_c   1.000
_cell.angle_alpha   90.00
_cell.angle_beta   90.00
_cell.angle_gamma   90.00
#
_symmetry.space_group_name_H-M   'P 1'
#
loop_
_entity.id
_entity.type
_entity.pdbx_description
1 polymer ?
#
loop_
_entity_poly.entity_id
_entity_poly.type
_entity_poly.pdbx_seq_one_letter_code
_entity_poly.pdbx_strand_id
1 'polypeptide(L)'
;MFGFGKRKGPTLGLDINSDSITLVQLEKTRAGIEVMRFACQPTPPNSVRDGLITDPDLVGEVVLDLMNEAGITPAMGTPTLNIVVPAQAVVIRLMPVPTGMPDDELADVVTQEATNHVPFPIGDANLDWSLMPATERTDFDGVRRVDVILAAIQRSIVETYWRMADSAGAKLGRVEVSSLAVIRSLALAGYLGSSGHLSMIVNLRQDATDINVVRSCMPLFGRSVIMGVETMTEAVSRSLEVSYDQALDLLPEITMFGQPSTDPRMGQAAQVVRTIFSDVADELSKSLDFYRSQVGDVKVDQIILAGPGCMVPQLDQFFFNRLNIRTVVCDPMRDIKHDETEIVDRMRPILAALVGSSIETTWNPSYTVNLDLNKEGRLPLLFDERATQNMTKDLSQVVTPSWQKPLTNVGIAILAVILVVFGYLRYFDIPQKEKEIEKLTSEIALGNQQLKNMTLTKQENTILSSRKRVLDTLLKKHNRWSALLSELTLDTPRGVQIERITLRGKEMKIEGIAIDFNSVSKLAINMGSSSFLIDSQVDWITREEKIPEILDFSISAKISHASPKIISELKVQTR
;
A
#
# COMPACT_ATOMS: atom_id res chain seq x y z
N MET A 1 19.33 26.58 -22.45
CA MET A 1 19.96 25.65 -21.50
C MET A 1 19.77 24.23 -22.04
N PHE A 2 20.79 23.64 -22.65
CA PHE A 2 20.79 22.19 -22.91
C PHE A 2 21.27 21.52 -21.63
N GLY A 3 20.33 21.05 -20.80
CA GLY A 3 20.68 20.18 -19.69
C GLY A 3 21.19 18.86 -20.25
N PHE A 4 22.47 18.55 -20.06
CA PHE A 4 22.97 17.18 -20.16
C PHE A 4 22.27 16.38 -19.06
N GLY A 5 21.07 15.86 -19.35
CA GLY A 5 20.32 15.01 -18.44
C GLY A 5 21.14 13.76 -18.12
N LYS A 6 21.23 13.41 -16.83
CA LYS A 6 21.75 12.09 -16.40
C LYS A 6 21.03 11.02 -17.24
N ARG A 7 21.77 10.11 -17.89
CA ARG A 7 21.16 8.99 -18.63
C ARG A 7 20.27 8.20 -17.68
N LYS A 8 18.98 8.10 -18.00
CA LYS A 8 18.03 7.25 -17.25
C LYS A 8 18.48 5.80 -17.46
N GLY A 9 18.82 5.10 -16.39
CA GLY A 9 19.19 3.69 -16.45
C GLY A 9 18.02 2.79 -16.84
N PRO A 10 18.29 1.52 -17.17
CA PRO A 10 17.26 0.58 -17.57
C PRO A 10 16.28 0.33 -16.40
N THR A 11 15.02 0.08 -16.73
CA THR A 11 14.00 -0.34 -15.77
C THR A 11 13.80 -1.83 -15.92
N LEU A 12 13.99 -2.57 -14.84
CA LEU A 12 13.98 -4.02 -14.80
C LEU A 12 12.87 -4.46 -13.85
N GLY A 13 12.13 -5.51 -14.22
CA GLY A 13 11.30 -6.23 -13.27
C GLY A 13 12.11 -7.34 -12.62
N LEU A 14 11.84 -7.56 -11.34
CA LEU A 14 12.46 -8.59 -10.55
C LEU A 14 11.37 -9.33 -9.75
N ASP A 15 11.36 -10.65 -9.86
CA ASP A 15 10.52 -11.53 -9.05
C ASP A 15 11.43 -12.42 -8.21
N ILE A 16 11.18 -12.44 -6.91
CA ILE A 16 12.03 -13.08 -5.91
C ILE A 16 11.19 -14.18 -5.27
N ASN A 17 11.39 -15.41 -5.72
CA ASN A 17 10.74 -16.59 -5.17
C ASN A 17 11.72 -17.37 -4.29
N SER A 18 11.21 -18.30 -3.49
CA SER A 18 12.05 -19.11 -2.59
C SER A 18 12.98 -20.08 -3.34
N ASP A 19 12.65 -20.43 -4.58
CA ASP A 19 13.40 -21.34 -5.46
C ASP A 19 14.29 -20.60 -6.47
N SER A 20 13.80 -19.49 -7.01
CA SER A 20 14.47 -18.76 -8.08
C SER A 20 14.25 -17.24 -8.02
N ILE A 21 15.24 -16.50 -8.49
CA ILE A 21 15.19 -15.05 -8.70
C ILE A 21 15.23 -14.82 -10.21
N THR A 22 14.18 -14.18 -10.73
CA THR A 22 14.01 -13.95 -12.17
C THR A 22 13.98 -12.46 -12.47
N LEU A 23 14.78 -12.06 -13.45
CA LEU A 23 14.90 -10.69 -13.95
C LEU A 23 14.39 -10.59 -15.38
N VAL A 24 13.62 -9.55 -15.68
CA VAL A 24 13.20 -9.25 -17.05
C VAL A 24 13.29 -7.76 -17.35
N GLN A 25 13.65 -7.43 -18.59
CA GLN A 25 13.46 -6.09 -19.15
C GLN A 25 12.45 -6.17 -20.29
N LEU A 26 11.30 -5.51 -20.11
CA LEU A 26 10.29 -5.37 -21.16
C LEU A 26 10.40 -3.99 -21.82
N GLU A 27 10.26 -3.93 -23.13
CA GLU A 27 10.15 -2.66 -23.87
C GLU A 27 8.96 -2.67 -24.82
N LYS A 28 8.27 -1.53 -24.91
CA LYS A 28 7.21 -1.31 -25.88
C LYS A 28 7.79 -0.80 -27.19
N THR A 29 7.72 -1.63 -28.22
CA THR A 29 8.14 -1.31 -29.58
C THR A 29 6.92 -0.95 -30.45
N ARG A 30 7.16 -0.61 -31.73
CA ARG A 30 6.06 -0.40 -32.70
C ARG A 30 5.30 -1.70 -33.02
N ALA A 31 5.93 -2.86 -32.82
CA ALA A 31 5.35 -4.17 -33.13
C ALA A 31 4.59 -4.80 -31.95
N GLY A 32 4.71 -4.23 -30.75
CA GLY A 32 4.17 -4.80 -29.52
C GLY A 32 5.18 -4.69 -28.38
N ILE A 33 4.96 -5.46 -27.31
CA ILE A 33 5.88 -5.55 -26.18
C ILE A 33 6.88 -6.67 -26.46
N GLU A 34 8.16 -6.44 -26.17
CA GLU A 34 9.25 -7.39 -26.39
C GLU A 34 10.08 -7.55 -25.11
N VAL A 35 10.53 -8.80 -24.85
CA VAL A 35 11.55 -9.11 -23.85
C VAL A 35 12.90 -8.73 -24.44
N MET A 36 13.54 -7.73 -23.84
CA MET A 36 14.86 -7.27 -24.26
C MET A 36 15.97 -8.02 -23.55
N ARG A 37 15.72 -8.43 -22.30
CA ARG A 37 16.65 -9.16 -21.44
C ARG A 37 15.88 -10.06 -20.51
N PHE A 38 16.42 -11.25 -20.27
CA PHE A 38 15.91 -12.23 -19.33
C PHE A 38 17.09 -12.91 -18.64
N ALA A 39 17.00 -13.12 -17.34
CA ALA A 39 17.96 -13.92 -16.59
C ALA A 39 17.27 -14.56 -15.39
N CYS A 40 17.68 -15.76 -15.00
CA CYS A 40 17.08 -16.51 -13.90
C CYS A 40 18.17 -17.30 -13.16
N GLN A 41 18.23 -17.15 -11.85
CA GLN A 41 19.22 -17.84 -11.01
C GLN A 41 18.54 -18.45 -9.77
N PRO A 42 19.06 -19.57 -9.24
CA PRO A 42 18.51 -20.19 -8.05
C PRO A 42 18.65 -19.27 -6.84
N THR A 43 17.63 -19.25 -5.98
CA THR A 43 17.65 -18.47 -4.75
C THR A 43 18.59 -19.13 -3.73
N PRO A 44 19.52 -18.39 -3.11
CA PRO A 44 20.41 -18.94 -2.10
C PRO A 44 19.61 -19.53 -0.91
N PRO A 45 19.98 -20.72 -0.39
CA PRO A 45 19.26 -21.33 0.71
C PRO A 45 19.15 -20.41 1.93
N ASN A 46 17.96 -20.34 2.53
CA ASN A 46 17.66 -19.49 3.70
C ASN A 46 17.77 -17.97 3.49
N SER A 47 17.90 -17.49 2.24
CA SER A 47 17.92 -16.05 1.92
C SER A 47 16.53 -15.46 1.67
N VAL A 48 15.55 -16.32 1.42
CA VAL A 48 14.12 -16.01 1.27
C VAL A 48 13.30 -17.00 2.08
N ARG A 49 12.30 -16.51 2.83
CA ARG A 49 11.36 -17.33 3.60
C ARG A 49 9.97 -16.70 3.54
N ASP A 50 8.93 -17.50 3.33
CA ASP A 50 7.54 -17.03 3.18
C ASP A 50 7.41 -15.91 2.11
N GLY A 51 8.20 -16.02 1.05
CA GLY A 51 8.31 -15.04 -0.04
C GLY A 51 8.95 -13.70 0.34
N LEU A 52 9.53 -13.58 1.53
CA LEU A 52 10.20 -12.38 2.02
C LEU A 52 11.71 -12.58 2.14
N ILE A 53 12.47 -11.53 1.85
CA ILE A 53 13.93 -11.54 1.95
C ILE A 53 14.35 -11.60 3.42
N THR A 54 15.14 -12.60 3.78
CA THR A 54 15.77 -12.73 5.11
C THR A 54 17.23 -12.29 5.10
N ASP A 55 17.92 -12.43 3.96
CA ASP A 55 19.31 -11.98 3.77
C ASP A 55 19.40 -11.04 2.54
N PRO A 56 19.21 -9.72 2.72
CA PRO A 56 19.17 -8.78 1.60
C PRO A 56 20.52 -8.61 0.90
N ASP A 57 21.64 -8.80 1.61
CA ASP A 57 22.96 -8.62 1.03
C ASP A 57 23.28 -9.78 0.08
N LEU A 58 23.01 -11.02 0.53
CA LEU A 58 23.18 -12.22 -0.29
C LEU A 58 22.25 -12.25 -1.50
N VAL A 59 20.98 -11.84 -1.34
CA VAL A 59 20.06 -11.68 -2.49
C VAL A 59 20.57 -10.57 -3.43
N GLY A 60 21.14 -9.49 -2.88
CA GLY A 60 21.72 -8.40 -3.67
C GLY A 60 22.88 -8.84 -4.55
N GLU A 61 23.75 -9.73 -4.05
CA GLU A 61 24.83 -10.35 -4.85
C GLU A 61 24.26 -11.13 -6.04
N VAL A 62 23.23 -11.96 -5.83
CA VAL A 62 22.57 -12.71 -6.92
C VAL A 62 21.91 -11.78 -7.93
N VAL A 63 21.30 -10.68 -7.47
CA VAL A 63 20.70 -9.68 -8.37
C VAL A 63 21.75 -8.95 -9.19
N LEU A 64 22.93 -8.68 -8.63
CA LEU A 64 24.06 -8.15 -9.37
C LEU A 64 24.53 -9.12 -10.46
N ASP A 65 24.65 -10.41 -10.12
CA ASP A 65 25.04 -11.45 -11.07
C ASP A 65 24.01 -11.61 -12.19
N LEU A 66 22.71 -11.60 -11.87
CA LEU A 66 21.62 -11.59 -12.86
C LEU A 66 21.69 -10.39 -13.80
N MET A 67 21.98 -9.19 -13.27
CA MET A 67 22.15 -7.98 -14.09
C MET A 67 23.36 -8.10 -15.02
N ASN A 68 24.48 -8.67 -14.54
CA ASN A 68 25.66 -8.91 -15.35
C ASN A 68 25.39 -9.93 -16.47
N GLU A 69 24.70 -11.03 -16.16
CA GLU A 69 24.28 -12.07 -17.12
C GLU A 69 23.34 -11.51 -18.19
N ALA A 70 22.38 -10.66 -17.78
CA ALA A 70 21.48 -9.93 -18.68
C ALA A 70 22.19 -8.85 -19.52
N GLY A 71 23.50 -8.61 -19.31
CA GLY A 71 24.27 -7.60 -20.04
C GLY A 71 23.93 -6.16 -19.66
N ILE A 72 23.46 -5.93 -18.44
CA ILE A 72 23.29 -4.59 -17.87
C ILE A 72 24.68 -4.07 -17.49
N THR A 73 25.10 -2.96 -18.10
CA THR A 73 26.43 -2.39 -17.86
C THR A 73 26.32 -1.02 -17.19
N PRO A 74 27.32 -0.61 -16.38
CA PRO A 74 27.33 0.72 -15.76
C PRO A 74 27.22 1.88 -16.76
N ALA A 75 27.64 1.68 -18.03
CA ALA A 75 27.53 2.67 -19.10
C ALA A 75 26.07 3.02 -19.48
N MET A 76 25.11 2.16 -19.12
CA MET A 76 23.68 2.36 -19.34
C MET A 76 23.03 3.26 -18.27
N GLY A 77 23.76 3.59 -17.19
CA GLY A 77 23.23 4.33 -16.04
C GLY A 77 22.70 3.39 -14.95
N THR A 78 22.36 3.95 -13.78
CA THR A 78 21.92 3.16 -12.62
C THR A 78 20.57 2.46 -12.91
N PRO A 79 20.52 1.12 -12.87
CA PRO A 79 19.29 0.37 -13.10
C PRO A 79 18.25 0.66 -12.02
N THR A 80 16.97 0.55 -12.38
CA THR A 80 15.84 0.67 -11.45
C THR A 80 15.08 -0.66 -11.42
N LEU A 81 14.88 -1.23 -10.23
CA LEU A 81 14.23 -2.52 -10.03
C LEU A 81 12.77 -2.34 -9.59
N ASN A 82 11.82 -2.77 -10.40
CA ASN A 82 10.43 -2.94 -9.99
C ASN A 82 10.27 -4.35 -9.41
N ILE A 83 9.78 -4.45 -8.18
CA ILE A 83 9.75 -5.70 -7.43
C ILE A 83 8.32 -6.04 -7.05
N VAL A 84 8.05 -7.34 -6.98
CA VAL A 84 6.80 -7.89 -6.47
C VAL A 84 6.96 -8.35 -5.03
N VAL A 85 5.97 -8.04 -4.19
CA VAL A 85 5.87 -8.57 -2.82
C VAL A 85 4.68 -9.53 -2.68
N PRO A 86 4.80 -10.54 -1.81
CA PRO A 86 3.70 -11.43 -1.48
C PRO A 86 2.43 -10.73 -0.99
N ALA A 87 1.27 -11.14 -1.50
CA ALA A 87 -0.02 -10.61 -1.03
C ALA A 87 -0.23 -10.83 0.48
N GLN A 88 0.30 -11.92 1.05
CA GLN A 88 0.24 -12.22 2.48
C GLN A 88 0.99 -11.22 3.37
N ALA A 89 2.00 -10.52 2.84
CA ALA A 89 2.75 -9.49 3.56
C ALA A 89 2.04 -8.12 3.55
N VAL A 90 0.96 -7.98 2.76
CA VAL A 90 0.28 -6.73 2.49
C VAL A 90 -1.16 -6.78 2.99
N VAL A 91 -1.55 -5.78 3.77
CA VAL A 91 -2.94 -5.60 4.16
C VAL A 91 -3.69 -4.90 3.04
N ILE A 92 -4.58 -5.63 2.36
CA ILE A 92 -5.45 -5.08 1.31
C ILE A 92 -6.87 -4.89 1.87
N ARG A 93 -7.43 -3.69 1.71
CA ARG A 93 -8.80 -3.36 2.14
C ARG A 93 -9.53 -2.56 1.08
N LEU A 94 -10.81 -2.87 0.93
CA LEU A 94 -11.76 -2.06 0.18
C LEU A 94 -12.57 -1.24 1.19
N MET A 95 -12.64 0.06 0.99
CA MET A 95 -13.41 0.95 1.87
C MET A 95 -14.19 1.99 1.08
N PRO A 96 -15.48 2.19 1.39
CA PRO A 96 -16.31 3.15 0.66
C PRO A 96 -16.11 4.58 1.15
N VAL A 97 -15.74 5.47 0.24
CA VAL A 97 -15.57 6.91 0.50
C VAL A 97 -16.61 7.73 -0.25
N PRO A 98 -17.08 8.87 0.28
CA PRO A 98 -17.95 9.78 -0.47
C PRO A 98 -17.29 10.29 -1.76
N THR A 99 -18.09 10.39 -2.83
CA THR A 99 -17.65 11.00 -4.10
C THR A 99 -17.61 12.53 -4.02
N GLY A 100 -16.77 13.17 -4.84
CA GLY A 100 -16.74 14.64 -4.99
C GLY A 100 -15.85 15.38 -3.98
N MET A 101 -15.07 14.65 -3.20
CA MET A 101 -14.04 15.19 -2.32
C MET A 101 -12.78 15.58 -3.14
N PRO A 102 -12.10 16.70 -2.82
CA PRO A 102 -10.77 17.01 -3.35
C PRO A 102 -9.74 15.92 -3.04
N ASP A 103 -8.75 15.73 -3.91
CA ASP A 103 -7.75 14.64 -3.78
C ASP A 103 -6.95 14.70 -2.47
N ASP A 104 -6.67 15.89 -1.95
CA ASP A 104 -5.96 16.11 -0.68
C ASP A 104 -6.82 15.73 0.53
N GLU A 105 -8.08 16.15 0.54
CA GLU A 105 -9.03 15.78 1.59
C GLU A 105 -9.29 14.26 1.55
N LEU A 106 -9.38 13.67 0.35
CA LEU A 106 -9.53 12.22 0.18
C LEU A 106 -8.32 11.46 0.72
N ALA A 107 -7.10 11.93 0.46
CA ALA A 107 -5.89 11.33 0.99
C ALA A 107 -5.87 11.32 2.53
N ASP A 108 -6.30 12.42 3.16
CA ASP A 108 -6.39 12.53 4.63
C ASP A 108 -7.43 11.57 5.20
N VAL A 109 -8.62 11.51 4.61
CA VAL A 109 -9.69 10.58 5.01
C VAL A 109 -9.23 9.13 4.87
N VAL A 110 -8.61 8.79 3.74
CA VAL A 110 -8.10 7.44 3.49
C VAL A 110 -7.03 7.06 4.51
N THR A 111 -6.11 7.97 4.82
CA THR A 111 -5.03 7.74 5.81
C THR A 111 -5.59 7.59 7.22
N GLN A 112 -6.61 8.37 7.57
CA GLN A 112 -7.28 8.26 8.87
C GLN A 112 -8.01 6.93 9.01
N GLU A 113 -8.79 6.52 7.99
CA GLU A 113 -9.49 5.24 8.00
C GLU A 113 -8.52 4.05 7.96
N ALA A 114 -7.38 4.17 7.26
CA ALA A 114 -6.34 3.15 7.25
C ALA A 114 -5.86 2.78 8.67
N THR A 115 -5.86 3.74 9.61
CA THR A 115 -5.48 3.49 11.02
C THR A 115 -6.38 2.45 11.70
N ASN A 116 -7.65 2.35 11.29
CA ASN A 116 -8.60 1.38 11.82
C ASN A 116 -8.45 -0.01 11.20
N HIS A 117 -7.73 -0.12 10.09
CA HIS A 117 -7.67 -1.30 9.24
C HIS A 117 -6.32 -2.02 9.24
N VAL A 118 -5.25 -1.31 9.57
CA VAL A 118 -3.89 -1.83 9.62
C VAL A 118 -3.56 -2.32 11.04
N PRO A 119 -3.06 -3.57 11.23
CA PRO A 119 -2.82 -4.14 12.55
C PRO A 119 -1.50 -3.67 13.21
N PHE A 120 -0.88 -2.62 12.66
CA PHE A 120 0.37 -2.02 13.13
C PHE A 120 0.28 -0.49 13.02
N PRO A 121 1.15 0.27 13.73
CA PRO A 121 1.11 1.72 13.70
C PRO A 121 1.27 2.26 12.27
N ILE A 122 0.40 3.20 11.88
CA ILE A 122 0.43 3.80 10.54
C ILE A 122 1.78 4.50 10.23
N GLY A 123 2.49 4.97 11.27
CA GLY A 123 3.82 5.55 11.14
C GLY A 123 4.90 4.57 10.68
N ASP A 124 4.68 3.27 10.91
CA ASP A 124 5.55 2.16 10.51
C ASP A 124 5.01 1.45 9.26
N ALA A 125 3.99 2.02 8.61
CA ALA A 125 3.41 1.52 7.38
C ALA A 125 3.92 2.30 6.18
N ASN A 126 4.19 1.60 5.10
CA ASN A 126 4.13 2.17 3.76
C ASN A 126 2.73 1.88 3.21
N LEU A 127 2.02 2.92 2.77
CA LEU A 127 0.68 2.80 2.23
C LEU A 127 0.57 3.42 0.84
N ASP A 128 -0.28 2.81 0.02
CA ASP A 128 -0.78 3.44 -1.20
C ASP A 128 -2.24 3.03 -1.41
N TRP A 129 -2.96 3.85 -2.16
CA TRP A 129 -4.38 3.62 -2.41
C TRP A 129 -4.79 4.08 -3.80
N SER A 130 -5.89 3.52 -4.29
CA SER A 130 -6.45 3.87 -5.59
C SER A 130 -7.97 3.86 -5.52
N LEU A 131 -8.61 4.79 -6.23
CA LEU A 131 -10.06 4.76 -6.41
C LEU A 131 -10.46 3.59 -7.30
N MET A 132 -11.65 3.05 -7.07
CA MET A 132 -12.26 2.02 -7.90
C MET A 132 -13.54 2.56 -8.56
N PRO A 133 -13.45 3.31 -9.67
CA PRO A 133 -14.61 3.95 -10.30
C PRO A 133 -15.75 2.98 -10.63
N ALA A 134 -15.42 1.72 -10.93
CA ALA A 134 -16.40 0.68 -11.24
C ALA A 134 -17.30 0.29 -10.06
N THR A 135 -17.01 0.73 -8.84
CA THR A 135 -17.80 0.44 -7.64
C THR A 135 -18.62 1.64 -7.15
N GLU A 136 -18.65 2.73 -7.93
CA GLU A 136 -19.48 3.88 -7.61
C GLU A 136 -20.95 3.49 -7.49
N ARG A 137 -21.55 3.83 -6.34
CA ARG A 137 -22.95 3.53 -6.02
C ARG A 137 -23.55 4.64 -5.19
N THR A 138 -24.88 4.75 -5.21
CA THR A 138 -25.62 5.59 -4.28
C THR A 138 -26.16 4.69 -3.18
N ASP A 139 -25.74 4.93 -1.95
CA ASP A 139 -26.22 4.18 -0.80
C ASP A 139 -27.65 4.62 -0.42
N PHE A 140 -28.32 3.88 0.48
CA PHE A 140 -29.70 4.15 0.90
C PHE A 140 -29.91 5.54 1.54
N ASP A 141 -28.85 6.16 2.04
CA ASP A 141 -28.82 7.51 2.59
C ASP A 141 -28.77 8.61 1.50
N GLY A 142 -28.72 8.23 0.23
CA GLY A 142 -28.61 9.15 -0.91
C GLY A 142 -27.19 9.66 -1.17
N VAL A 143 -26.19 9.20 -0.42
CA VAL A 143 -24.79 9.59 -0.60
C VAL A 143 -24.17 8.71 -1.68
N ARG A 144 -23.58 9.37 -2.69
CA ARG A 144 -22.75 8.67 -3.68
C ARG A 144 -21.40 8.32 -3.07
N ARG A 145 -21.06 7.04 -3.10
CA ARG A 145 -19.79 6.50 -2.63
C ARG A 145 -19.08 5.74 -3.74
N VAL A 146 -17.77 5.73 -3.67
CA VAL A 146 -16.88 4.93 -4.51
C VAL A 146 -15.96 4.15 -3.57
N ASP A 147 -15.59 2.92 -3.90
CA ASP A 147 -14.64 2.20 -3.06
C ASP A 147 -13.21 2.65 -3.38
N VAL A 148 -12.39 2.74 -2.34
CA VAL A 148 -10.94 2.87 -2.41
C VAL A 148 -10.34 1.52 -2.06
N ILE A 149 -9.40 1.07 -2.89
CA ILE A 149 -8.51 -0.04 -2.54
C ILE A 149 -7.26 0.52 -1.87
N LEU A 150 -7.06 0.14 -0.62
CA LEU A 150 -5.90 0.47 0.20
C LEU A 150 -4.99 -0.75 0.28
N ALA A 151 -3.69 -0.55 0.09
CA ALA A 151 -2.66 -1.52 0.42
C ALA A 151 -1.67 -0.92 1.43
N ALA A 152 -1.37 -1.67 2.49
CA ALA A 152 -0.41 -1.28 3.51
C ALA A 152 0.56 -2.43 3.82
N ILE A 153 1.85 -2.12 3.89
CA ILE A 153 2.92 -3.05 4.24
C ILE A 153 3.77 -2.46 5.37
N GLN A 154 4.37 -3.32 6.20
CA GLN A 154 5.33 -2.84 7.20
C GLN A 154 6.55 -2.24 6.51
N ARG A 155 6.98 -1.06 6.96
CA ARG A 155 8.13 -0.34 6.39
C ARG A 155 9.41 -1.18 6.42
N SER A 156 9.62 -1.96 7.48
CA SER A 156 10.76 -2.87 7.62
C SER A 156 10.89 -3.87 6.48
N ILE A 157 9.78 -4.29 5.88
CA ILE A 157 9.78 -5.19 4.71
C ILE A 157 10.25 -4.43 3.47
N VAL A 158 9.77 -3.20 3.23
CA VAL A 158 10.23 -2.38 2.09
C VAL A 158 11.73 -2.06 2.23
N GLU A 159 12.20 -1.85 3.45
CA GLU A 159 13.62 -1.63 3.76
C GLU A 159 14.52 -2.82 3.38
N THR A 160 14.06 -4.08 3.48
CA THR A 160 14.87 -5.23 3.04
C THR A 160 15.07 -5.23 1.52
N TYR A 161 14.02 -4.90 0.76
CA TYR A 161 14.15 -4.76 -0.70
C TYR A 161 15.01 -3.55 -1.11
N TRP A 162 14.96 -2.47 -0.33
CA TRP A 162 15.83 -1.32 -0.55
C TRP A 162 17.31 -1.69 -0.34
N ARG A 163 17.63 -2.38 0.75
CA ARG A 163 19.00 -2.84 1.03
C ARG A 163 19.51 -3.80 -0.04
N MET A 164 18.67 -4.73 -0.47
CA MET A 164 18.99 -5.64 -1.57
C MET A 164 19.32 -4.88 -2.86
N ALA A 165 18.47 -3.91 -3.25
CA ALA A 165 18.71 -3.11 -4.44
C ALA A 165 20.01 -2.28 -4.33
N ASP A 166 20.28 -1.70 -3.15
CA ASP A 166 21.50 -0.94 -2.87
C ASP A 166 22.76 -1.82 -2.95
N SER A 167 22.73 -3.02 -2.37
CA SER A 167 23.80 -4.03 -2.47
C SER A 167 24.08 -4.42 -3.93
N ALA A 168 23.03 -4.53 -4.75
CA ALA A 168 23.16 -4.79 -6.18
C ALA A 168 23.63 -3.58 -7.02
N GLY A 169 23.80 -2.38 -6.42
CA GLY A 169 24.12 -1.15 -7.13
C GLY A 169 22.97 -0.60 -7.98
N ALA A 170 21.74 -0.95 -7.63
CA ALA A 170 20.51 -0.55 -8.31
C ALA A 170 19.65 0.39 -7.44
N LYS A 171 18.63 1.00 -8.04
CA LYS A 171 17.60 1.76 -7.32
C LYS A 171 16.36 0.91 -7.14
N LEU A 172 15.79 0.91 -5.94
CA LEU A 172 14.45 0.37 -5.75
C LEU A 172 13.43 1.29 -6.46
N GLY A 173 12.74 0.73 -7.44
CA GLY A 173 11.65 1.34 -8.18
C GLY A 173 10.31 1.09 -7.49
N ARG A 174 9.33 0.58 -8.24
CA ARG A 174 8.01 0.27 -7.70
C ARG A 174 8.06 -0.99 -6.85
N VAL A 175 7.35 -0.98 -5.72
CA VAL A 175 7.11 -2.19 -4.91
C VAL A 175 5.64 -2.52 -4.98
N GLU A 176 5.32 -3.62 -5.64
CA GLU A 176 3.96 -3.94 -6.03
C GLU A 176 3.46 -5.26 -5.45
N VAL A 177 2.16 -5.35 -5.18
CA VAL A 177 1.55 -6.59 -4.68
C VAL A 177 1.41 -7.62 -5.81
N SER A 178 1.90 -8.83 -5.57
CA SER A 178 1.84 -9.98 -6.51
C SER A 178 0.47 -10.22 -7.12
N SER A 179 -0.59 -10.21 -6.31
CA SER A 179 -1.96 -10.41 -6.79
C SER A 179 -2.39 -9.33 -7.79
N LEU A 180 -2.01 -8.08 -7.59
CA LEU A 180 -2.31 -6.98 -8.52
C LEU A 180 -1.48 -7.07 -9.81
N ALA A 181 -0.20 -7.44 -9.68
CA ALA A 181 0.67 -7.65 -10.83
C ALA A 181 0.14 -8.79 -11.74
N VAL A 182 -0.24 -9.94 -11.16
CA VAL A 182 -0.85 -11.06 -11.89
C VAL A 182 -2.14 -10.62 -12.60
N ILE A 183 -3.03 -9.87 -11.92
CA ILE A 183 -4.23 -9.34 -12.56
C ILE A 183 -3.88 -8.50 -13.79
N ARG A 184 -2.84 -7.67 -13.69
CA ARG A 184 -2.42 -6.80 -14.77
C ARG A 184 -1.87 -7.56 -15.98
N SER A 185 -1.04 -8.57 -15.77
CA SER A 185 -0.53 -9.38 -16.88
C SER A 185 -1.64 -10.18 -17.58
N LEU A 186 -2.59 -10.71 -16.80
CA LEU A 186 -3.75 -11.42 -17.35
C LEU A 186 -4.72 -10.49 -18.08
N ALA A 187 -4.87 -9.25 -17.62
CA ALA A 187 -5.60 -8.21 -18.34
C ALA A 187 -4.95 -7.89 -19.70
N LEU A 188 -3.61 -7.75 -19.72
CA LEU A 188 -2.85 -7.50 -20.94
C LEU A 188 -3.01 -8.66 -21.95
N ALA A 189 -2.92 -9.91 -21.48
CA ALA A 189 -3.07 -11.11 -22.30
C ALA A 189 -4.54 -11.46 -22.65
N GLY A 190 -5.49 -10.60 -22.29
CA GLY A 190 -6.89 -10.72 -22.69
C GLY A 190 -7.71 -11.79 -21.95
N TYR A 191 -7.22 -12.32 -20.83
CA TYR A 191 -7.93 -13.36 -20.05
C TYR A 191 -9.16 -12.83 -19.31
N LEU A 192 -9.16 -11.55 -18.91
CA LEU A 192 -10.17 -10.99 -18.00
C LEU A 192 -11.44 -10.46 -18.68
N GLY A 193 -11.57 -10.67 -19.99
CA GLY A 193 -12.80 -10.45 -20.76
C GLY A 193 -13.29 -9.00 -20.83
N SER A 194 -14.46 -8.82 -21.43
CA SER A 194 -15.20 -7.54 -21.48
C SER A 194 -16.04 -7.30 -20.21
N SER A 195 -16.63 -6.11 -20.12
CA SER A 195 -17.35 -5.62 -18.93
C SER A 195 -18.35 -6.65 -18.36
N GLY A 196 -18.15 -7.04 -17.11
CA GLY A 196 -19.07 -7.90 -16.35
C GLY A 196 -18.61 -9.35 -16.15
N HIS A 197 -17.57 -9.80 -16.85
CA HIS A 197 -16.99 -11.14 -16.63
C HIS A 197 -16.38 -11.27 -15.24
N LEU A 198 -16.77 -12.32 -14.51
CA LEU A 198 -16.27 -12.62 -13.17
C LEU A 198 -15.32 -13.81 -13.23
N SER A 199 -14.03 -13.53 -13.05
CA SER A 199 -12.98 -14.54 -13.08
C SER A 199 -12.41 -14.75 -11.68
N MET A 200 -12.11 -16.01 -11.33
CA MET A 200 -11.27 -16.33 -10.19
C MET A 200 -9.85 -16.60 -10.68
N ILE A 201 -8.88 -15.85 -10.18
CA ILE A 201 -7.46 -16.04 -10.47
C ILE A 201 -6.86 -16.78 -9.27
N VAL A 202 -6.18 -17.88 -9.55
CA VAL A 202 -5.51 -18.72 -8.56
C VAL A 202 -4.03 -18.76 -8.91
N ASN A 203 -3.22 -18.04 -8.13
CA ASN A 203 -1.78 -18.04 -8.27
C ASN A 203 -1.16 -19.05 -7.29
N LEU A 204 -0.76 -20.21 -7.80
CA LEU A 204 -0.14 -21.29 -7.03
C LEU A 204 1.35 -21.02 -6.91
N ARG A 205 1.78 -20.32 -5.86
CA ARG A 205 3.19 -19.95 -5.64
C ARG A 205 3.96 -21.04 -4.92
N GLN A 206 5.24 -20.76 -4.67
CA GLN A 206 6.11 -21.69 -3.97
C GLN A 206 5.64 -21.95 -2.53
N ASP A 207 5.31 -20.91 -1.78
CA ASP A 207 5.00 -20.94 -0.34
C ASP A 207 3.50 -20.84 -0.03
N ALA A 208 2.70 -20.28 -0.95
CA ALA A 208 1.28 -20.02 -0.74
C ALA A 208 0.47 -20.03 -2.04
N THR A 209 -0.85 -20.11 -1.93
CA THR A 209 -1.81 -19.94 -3.02
C THR A 209 -2.62 -18.68 -2.83
N ASP A 210 -2.52 -17.74 -3.77
CA ASP A 210 -3.34 -16.53 -3.77
C ASP A 210 -4.61 -16.71 -4.61
N ILE A 211 -5.76 -16.44 -4.00
CA ILE A 211 -7.09 -16.56 -4.60
C ILE A 211 -7.67 -15.16 -4.74
N ASN A 212 -7.93 -14.73 -5.97
CA ASN A 212 -8.47 -13.40 -6.27
C ASN A 212 -9.73 -13.52 -7.12
N VAL A 213 -10.83 -12.90 -6.69
CA VAL A 213 -12.03 -12.77 -7.52
C VAL A 213 -12.02 -11.39 -8.16
N VAL A 214 -12.11 -11.37 -9.49
CA VAL A 214 -11.86 -10.18 -10.30
C VAL A 214 -12.99 -9.97 -11.28
N ARG A 215 -13.43 -8.71 -11.40
CA ARG A 215 -14.42 -8.29 -12.40
C ARG A 215 -13.88 -7.12 -13.19
N SER A 216 -13.83 -7.24 -14.51
CA SER A 216 -13.32 -6.16 -15.39
C SER A 216 -11.94 -5.63 -14.93
N CYS A 217 -11.02 -6.55 -14.62
CA CYS A 217 -9.67 -6.26 -14.09
C CYS A 217 -9.62 -5.63 -12.68
N MET A 218 -10.77 -5.45 -12.01
CA MET A 218 -10.84 -4.94 -10.64
C MET A 218 -10.88 -6.08 -9.62
N PRO A 219 -9.94 -6.14 -8.65
CA PRO A 219 -9.99 -7.11 -7.57
C PRO A 219 -11.14 -6.80 -6.61
N LEU A 220 -12.08 -7.73 -6.46
CA LEU A 220 -13.24 -7.60 -5.58
C LEU A 220 -13.04 -8.36 -4.26
N PHE A 221 -12.27 -9.43 -4.29
CA PHE A 221 -11.93 -10.25 -3.13
C PHE A 221 -10.55 -10.87 -3.34
N GLY A 222 -9.76 -10.93 -2.27
CA GLY A 222 -8.44 -11.52 -2.26
C GLY A 222 -8.20 -12.25 -0.95
N ARG A 223 -7.64 -13.46 -1.03
CA ARG A 223 -7.24 -14.28 0.12
C ARG A 223 -5.98 -15.06 -0.25
N SER A 224 -5.06 -15.20 0.69
CA SER A 224 -3.91 -16.08 0.55
C SER A 224 -4.04 -17.27 1.50
N VAL A 225 -3.57 -18.43 1.06
CA VAL A 225 -3.61 -19.68 1.83
C VAL A 225 -2.23 -20.31 1.80
N ILE A 226 -1.74 -20.73 2.97
CA ILE A 226 -0.41 -21.32 3.17
C ILE A 226 -0.41 -22.79 2.69
N MET A 227 -0.61 -22.95 1.38
CA MET A 227 -0.50 -24.21 0.64
C MET A 227 0.11 -23.84 -0.71
N GLY A 228 1.39 -24.14 -0.90
CA GLY A 228 2.13 -23.85 -2.12
C GLY A 228 2.76 -25.10 -2.73
N VAL A 229 3.62 -24.89 -3.71
CA VAL A 229 4.44 -25.96 -4.33
C VAL A 229 5.34 -26.63 -3.30
N GLU A 230 5.89 -25.89 -2.34
CA GLU A 230 6.72 -26.41 -1.25
C GLU A 230 6.01 -27.52 -0.47
N THR A 231 4.73 -27.33 -0.13
CA THR A 231 3.91 -28.35 0.55
C THR A 231 3.82 -29.64 -0.27
N MET A 232 3.73 -29.52 -1.60
CA MET A 232 3.70 -30.67 -2.53
C MET A 232 5.05 -31.36 -2.61
N THR A 233 6.12 -30.58 -2.80
CA THR A 233 7.49 -31.10 -2.88
C THR A 233 7.89 -31.82 -1.61
N GLU A 234 7.58 -31.27 -0.44
CA GLU A 234 7.82 -31.93 0.85
C GLU A 234 7.07 -33.25 0.99
N ALA A 235 5.79 -33.27 0.59
CA ALA A 235 4.96 -34.47 0.71
C ALA A 235 5.45 -35.57 -0.26
N VAL A 236 5.85 -35.21 -1.48
CA VAL A 236 6.45 -36.13 -2.45
C VAL A 236 7.81 -36.64 -1.95
N SER A 237 8.67 -35.75 -1.46
CA SER A 237 9.98 -36.10 -0.88
C SER A 237 9.84 -37.11 0.26
N ARG A 238 8.93 -36.86 1.21
CA ARG A 238 8.66 -37.79 2.33
C ARG A 238 8.05 -39.10 1.85
N SER A 239 7.15 -39.05 0.87
CA SER A 239 6.46 -40.24 0.37
C SER A 239 7.35 -41.17 -0.45
N LEU A 240 8.33 -40.62 -1.18
CA LEU A 240 9.24 -41.39 -2.03
C LEU A 240 10.63 -41.59 -1.41
N GLU A 241 10.89 -40.97 -0.25
CA GLU A 241 12.20 -40.97 0.42
C GLU A 241 13.34 -40.41 -0.47
N VAL A 242 13.03 -39.38 -1.26
CA VAL A 242 13.98 -38.69 -2.16
C VAL A 242 14.33 -37.30 -1.61
N SER A 243 15.41 -36.69 -2.12
CA SER A 243 15.75 -35.31 -1.73
C SER A 243 14.67 -34.32 -2.19
N TYR A 244 14.64 -33.14 -1.56
CA TYR A 244 13.71 -32.07 -1.95
C TYR A 244 13.86 -31.69 -3.43
N ASP A 245 15.10 -31.50 -3.89
CA ASP A 245 15.39 -31.15 -5.29
C ASP A 245 14.91 -32.24 -6.25
N GLN A 246 15.14 -33.51 -5.91
CA GLN A 246 14.63 -34.64 -6.70
C GLN A 246 13.10 -34.67 -6.74
N ALA A 247 12.43 -34.37 -5.61
CA ALA A 247 10.98 -34.29 -5.59
C ALA A 247 10.43 -33.14 -6.44
N LEU A 248 11.12 -31.99 -6.45
CA LEU A 248 10.76 -30.83 -7.26
C LEU A 248 10.88 -31.14 -8.75
N ASP A 249 11.98 -31.77 -9.16
CA ASP A 249 12.23 -32.20 -10.54
C ASP A 249 11.19 -33.22 -11.05
N LEU A 250 10.57 -33.99 -10.15
CA LEU A 250 9.51 -34.95 -10.49
C LEU A 250 8.15 -34.29 -10.72
N LEU A 251 7.86 -33.11 -10.17
CA LEU A 251 6.52 -32.50 -10.27
C LEU A 251 6.03 -32.33 -11.72
N PRO A 252 6.86 -31.87 -12.68
CA PRO A 252 6.44 -31.75 -14.08
C PRO A 252 6.17 -33.08 -14.79
N GLU A 253 6.64 -34.19 -14.22
CA GLU A 253 6.41 -35.56 -14.74
C GLU A 253 5.15 -36.20 -14.16
N ILE A 254 4.55 -35.60 -13.14
CA ILE A 254 3.34 -36.12 -12.48
C ILE A 254 2.09 -35.76 -13.29
N THR A 255 1.44 -36.78 -13.85
CA THR A 255 0.17 -36.59 -14.57
C THR A 255 -1.04 -36.71 -13.64
N MET A 256 -1.94 -35.73 -13.68
CA MET A 256 -3.17 -35.72 -12.87
C MET A 256 -4.21 -36.72 -13.37
N PHE A 257 -4.25 -36.99 -14.68
CA PHE A 257 -5.12 -37.96 -15.33
C PHE A 257 -4.35 -38.89 -16.26
N GLY A 258 -4.93 -40.06 -16.57
CA GLY A 258 -4.34 -41.05 -17.47
C GLY A 258 -4.21 -42.43 -16.82
N GLN A 259 -3.59 -43.36 -17.55
CA GLN A 259 -3.29 -44.68 -16.99
C GLN A 259 -2.28 -44.54 -15.84
N PRO A 260 -2.41 -45.34 -14.77
CA PRO A 260 -1.41 -45.39 -13.72
C PRO A 260 -0.03 -45.59 -14.36
N SER A 261 0.94 -44.76 -13.97
CA SER A 261 2.31 -44.94 -14.44
C SER A 261 2.73 -46.40 -14.20
N THR A 262 3.43 -46.98 -15.16
CA THR A 262 4.05 -48.29 -14.99
C THR A 262 5.10 -48.29 -13.88
N ASP A 263 5.62 -47.11 -13.50
CA ASP A 263 6.43 -46.95 -12.29
C ASP A 263 5.52 -46.70 -11.07
N PRO A 264 5.50 -47.63 -10.08
CA PRO A 264 4.74 -47.46 -8.84
C PRO A 264 5.06 -46.17 -8.08
N ARG A 265 6.31 -45.68 -8.16
CA ARG A 265 6.74 -44.44 -7.49
C ARG A 265 6.02 -43.23 -8.08
N MET A 266 5.90 -43.16 -9.40
CA MET A 266 5.15 -42.10 -10.06
C MET A 266 3.65 -42.17 -9.75
N GLY A 267 3.10 -43.38 -9.62
CA GLY A 267 1.73 -43.57 -9.16
C GLY A 267 1.49 -43.01 -7.75
N GLN A 268 2.42 -43.27 -6.84
CA GLN A 268 2.40 -42.78 -5.46
C GLN A 268 2.54 -41.25 -5.39
N ALA A 269 3.53 -40.68 -6.09
CA ALA A 269 3.74 -39.24 -6.18
C ALA A 269 2.48 -38.52 -6.69
N ALA A 270 1.87 -39.05 -7.76
CA ALA A 270 0.64 -38.50 -8.31
C ALA A 270 -0.52 -38.54 -7.32
N GLN A 271 -0.62 -39.56 -6.48
CA GLN A 271 -1.66 -39.64 -5.45
C GLN A 271 -1.48 -38.58 -4.35
N VAL A 272 -0.23 -38.35 -3.93
CA VAL A 272 0.11 -37.31 -2.95
C VAL A 272 -0.24 -35.93 -3.50
N VAL A 273 0.22 -35.62 -4.71
CA VAL A 273 -0.04 -34.34 -5.39
C VAL A 273 -1.53 -34.11 -5.61
N ARG A 274 -2.29 -35.13 -6.05
CA ARG A 274 -3.76 -35.05 -6.18
C ARG A 274 -4.46 -34.75 -4.86
N THR A 275 -3.95 -35.27 -3.75
CA THR A 275 -4.53 -35.03 -2.42
C THR A 275 -4.38 -33.56 -2.05
N ILE A 276 -3.18 -32.99 -2.21
CA ILE A 276 -2.93 -31.58 -1.90
C ILE A 276 -3.72 -30.65 -2.83
N PHE A 277 -3.78 -30.95 -4.13
CA PHE A 277 -4.64 -30.17 -5.03
C PHE A 277 -6.14 -30.29 -4.70
N SER A 278 -6.58 -31.41 -4.11
CA SER A 278 -7.95 -31.53 -3.60
C SER A 278 -8.18 -30.59 -2.41
N ASP A 279 -7.21 -30.49 -1.49
CA ASP A 279 -7.25 -29.55 -0.38
C ASP A 279 -7.27 -28.09 -0.87
N VAL A 280 -6.47 -27.77 -1.89
CA VAL A 280 -6.52 -26.46 -2.56
C VAL A 280 -7.90 -26.22 -3.18
N ALA A 281 -8.49 -27.19 -3.88
CA ALA A 281 -9.81 -27.04 -4.48
C ALA A 281 -10.93 -26.82 -3.44
N ASP A 282 -10.84 -27.49 -2.30
CA ASP A 282 -11.77 -27.31 -1.19
C ASP A 282 -11.64 -25.88 -0.62
N GLU A 283 -10.43 -25.34 -0.59
CA GLU A 283 -10.18 -23.97 -0.17
C GLU A 283 -10.64 -22.91 -1.19
N LEU A 284 -10.52 -23.19 -2.49
CA LEU A 284 -11.12 -22.37 -3.55
C LEU A 284 -12.65 -22.32 -3.38
N SER A 285 -13.28 -23.45 -3.07
CA SER A 285 -14.72 -23.54 -2.83
C SER A 285 -15.15 -22.71 -1.62
N LYS A 286 -14.46 -22.85 -0.48
CA LYS A 286 -14.72 -22.04 0.72
C LYS A 286 -14.55 -20.55 0.47
N SER A 287 -13.54 -20.17 -0.32
CA SER A 287 -13.29 -18.77 -0.67
C SER A 287 -14.40 -18.20 -1.55
N LEU A 288 -14.91 -19.00 -2.49
CA LEU A 288 -16.06 -18.62 -3.31
C LEU A 288 -17.35 -18.49 -2.49
N ASP A 289 -17.60 -19.43 -1.59
CA ASP A 289 -18.79 -19.41 -0.73
C ASP A 289 -18.77 -18.20 0.21
N PHE A 290 -17.60 -17.86 0.77
CA PHE A 290 -17.41 -16.64 1.54
C PHE A 290 -17.73 -15.40 0.70
N TYR A 291 -17.19 -15.30 -0.51
CA TYR A 291 -17.48 -14.17 -1.40
C TYR A 291 -18.99 -14.07 -1.71
N ARG A 292 -19.64 -15.17 -2.08
CA ARG A 292 -21.09 -15.23 -2.32
C ARG A 292 -21.92 -14.82 -1.10
N SER A 293 -21.47 -15.16 0.11
CA SER A 293 -22.16 -14.74 1.34
C SER A 293 -22.18 -13.22 1.54
N GLN A 294 -21.21 -12.50 0.97
CA GLN A 294 -21.11 -11.04 1.08
C GLN A 294 -21.88 -10.29 -0.02
N VAL A 295 -21.80 -10.77 -1.27
CA VAL A 295 -22.36 -10.05 -2.43
C VAL A 295 -23.66 -10.65 -2.98
N GLY A 296 -24.11 -11.78 -2.42
CA GLY A 296 -25.22 -12.57 -2.93
C GLY A 296 -24.79 -13.61 -3.96
N ASP A 297 -25.77 -14.30 -4.54
CA ASP A 297 -25.50 -15.38 -5.49
C ASP A 297 -24.91 -14.83 -6.79
N VAL A 298 -23.64 -15.17 -7.02
CA VAL A 298 -22.86 -14.76 -8.18
C VAL A 298 -22.20 -15.98 -8.82
N LYS A 299 -22.26 -15.99 -10.16
CA LYS A 299 -21.65 -17.02 -10.98
C LYS A 299 -20.23 -16.59 -11.36
N VAL A 300 -19.24 -17.42 -11.02
CA VAL A 300 -17.88 -17.30 -11.55
C VAL A 300 -17.84 -17.95 -12.93
N ASP A 301 -17.40 -17.20 -13.94
CA ASP A 301 -17.38 -17.65 -15.33
C ASP A 301 -16.21 -18.59 -15.62
N GLN A 302 -15.06 -18.33 -14.98
CA GLN A 302 -13.84 -19.09 -15.18
C GLN A 302 -12.87 -19.00 -13.99
N ILE A 303 -12.00 -20.00 -13.89
CA ILE A 303 -10.81 -20.04 -13.05
C ILE A 303 -9.59 -19.92 -13.96
N ILE A 304 -8.67 -19.03 -13.62
CA ILE A 304 -7.40 -18.84 -14.32
C ILE A 304 -6.28 -19.21 -13.36
N LEU A 305 -5.51 -20.24 -13.71
CA LEU A 305 -4.39 -20.74 -12.92
C LEU A 305 -3.09 -20.05 -13.37
N ALA A 306 -2.31 -19.58 -12.40
CA ALA A 306 -1.00 -18.96 -12.60
C ALA A 306 0.02 -19.51 -11.58
N GLY A 307 1.30 -19.19 -11.79
CA GLY A 307 2.38 -19.51 -10.84
C GLY A 307 3.02 -20.89 -11.06
N PRO A 308 4.08 -21.20 -10.29
CA PRO A 308 4.87 -22.44 -10.39
C PRO A 308 4.05 -23.72 -10.22
N GLY A 309 2.94 -23.71 -9.47
CA GLY A 309 2.08 -24.90 -9.35
C GLY A 309 1.47 -25.38 -10.67
N CYS A 310 1.42 -24.52 -11.69
CA CYS A 310 0.96 -24.86 -13.03
C CYS A 310 1.95 -25.73 -13.82
N MET A 311 3.15 -26.03 -13.28
CA MET A 311 4.09 -26.97 -13.89
C MET A 311 3.56 -28.40 -13.95
N VAL A 312 2.60 -28.75 -13.07
CA VAL A 312 1.96 -30.07 -13.06
C VAL A 312 0.96 -30.16 -14.24
N PRO A 313 1.15 -31.10 -15.19
CA PRO A 313 0.27 -31.24 -16.34
C PRO A 313 -1.20 -31.54 -15.99
N GLN A 314 -2.12 -31.03 -16.81
CA GLN A 314 -3.58 -31.26 -16.73
C GLN A 314 -4.22 -30.73 -15.44
N LEU A 315 -3.60 -29.73 -14.81
CA LEU A 315 -4.12 -29.13 -13.59
C LEU A 315 -5.44 -28.39 -13.82
N ASP A 316 -5.59 -27.74 -14.96
CA ASP A 316 -6.84 -27.13 -15.41
C ASP A 316 -8.00 -28.14 -15.49
N GLN A 317 -7.76 -29.31 -16.10
CA GLN A 317 -8.72 -30.40 -16.15
C GLN A 317 -9.10 -30.88 -14.74
N PHE A 318 -8.13 -30.89 -13.81
CA PHE A 318 -8.36 -31.33 -12.43
C PHE A 318 -9.32 -30.39 -11.71
N PHE A 319 -9.03 -29.11 -11.71
CA PHE A 319 -9.91 -28.11 -11.10
C PHE A 319 -11.25 -27.99 -11.83
N PHE A 320 -11.29 -28.13 -13.16
CA PHE A 320 -12.54 -28.17 -13.92
C PHE A 320 -13.45 -29.31 -13.44
N ASN A 321 -12.92 -30.53 -13.35
CA ASN A 321 -13.70 -31.70 -12.92
C ASN A 321 -14.16 -31.60 -11.45
N ARG A 322 -13.32 -31.01 -10.58
CA ARG A 322 -13.61 -30.89 -9.14
C ARG A 322 -14.59 -29.76 -8.81
N LEU A 323 -14.48 -28.61 -9.50
CA LEU A 323 -15.25 -27.39 -9.20
C LEU A 323 -16.39 -27.15 -10.17
N ASN A 324 -16.43 -27.84 -11.31
CA ASN A 324 -17.41 -27.64 -12.38
C ASN A 324 -17.47 -26.17 -12.86
N ILE A 325 -16.32 -25.50 -12.87
CA ILE A 325 -16.12 -24.16 -13.40
C ILE A 325 -15.03 -24.25 -14.46
N ARG A 326 -15.22 -23.57 -15.60
CA ARG A 326 -14.23 -23.54 -16.69
C ARG A 326 -12.88 -23.11 -16.12
N THR A 327 -11.85 -23.95 -16.24
CA THR A 327 -10.51 -23.64 -15.75
C THR A 327 -9.52 -23.61 -16.90
N VAL A 328 -8.60 -22.66 -16.89
CA VAL A 328 -7.51 -22.53 -17.86
C VAL A 328 -6.20 -22.21 -17.16
N VAL A 329 -5.08 -22.73 -17.65
CA VAL A 329 -3.75 -22.25 -17.29
C VAL A 329 -3.45 -20.98 -18.09
N CYS A 330 -2.91 -19.95 -17.44
CA CYS A 330 -2.60 -18.69 -18.11
C CYS A 330 -1.29 -18.75 -18.90
N ASP A 331 -1.22 -17.95 -19.96
CA ASP A 331 0.01 -17.58 -20.64
C ASP A 331 0.12 -16.04 -20.67
N PRO A 332 0.82 -15.43 -19.71
CA PRO A 332 1.04 -13.97 -19.67
C PRO A 332 2.00 -13.50 -20.77
N MET A 333 2.72 -14.40 -21.44
CA MET A 333 3.70 -14.10 -22.50
C MET A 333 3.09 -14.16 -23.90
N ARG A 334 1.82 -14.56 -24.03
CA ARG A 334 1.14 -14.80 -25.31
C ARG A 334 1.28 -13.69 -26.36
N ASP A 335 1.16 -12.43 -25.93
CA ASP A 335 1.24 -11.24 -26.80
C ASP A 335 2.56 -10.46 -26.62
N ILE A 336 3.55 -11.07 -25.97
CA ILE A 336 4.88 -10.51 -25.73
C ILE A 336 5.89 -11.26 -26.58
N LYS A 337 6.63 -10.54 -27.43
CA LYS A 337 7.70 -11.14 -28.23
C LYS A 337 8.86 -11.54 -27.32
N HIS A 338 9.32 -12.79 -27.43
CA HIS A 338 10.41 -13.34 -26.62
C HIS A 338 11.17 -14.44 -27.39
N ASP A 339 12.34 -14.83 -26.88
CA ASP A 339 13.06 -16.02 -27.35
C ASP A 339 12.49 -17.28 -26.68
N GLU A 340 12.00 -18.23 -27.48
CA GLU A 340 11.42 -19.49 -26.99
C GLU A 340 12.46 -20.44 -26.39
N THR A 341 13.75 -20.21 -26.64
CA THR A 341 14.84 -20.99 -26.02
C THR A 341 15.16 -20.52 -24.60
N GLU A 342 14.93 -19.24 -24.30
CA GLU A 342 15.10 -18.67 -22.96
C GLU A 342 13.82 -18.82 -22.12
N ILE A 343 12.65 -18.58 -22.72
CA ILE A 343 11.34 -18.65 -22.04
C ILE A 343 10.50 -19.77 -22.66
N VAL A 344 10.62 -20.97 -22.10
CA VAL A 344 9.87 -22.14 -22.54
C VAL A 344 8.41 -22.11 -22.07
N ASP A 345 7.53 -22.82 -22.78
CA ASP A 345 6.08 -22.87 -22.50
C ASP A 345 5.73 -23.12 -21.03
N ARG A 346 6.45 -24.04 -20.37
CA ARG A 346 6.21 -24.41 -18.96
C ARG A 346 6.53 -23.28 -17.97
N MET A 347 7.41 -22.35 -18.33
CA MET A 347 7.77 -21.21 -17.49
C MET A 347 6.74 -20.08 -17.58
N ARG A 348 6.01 -19.97 -18.69
CA ARG A 348 5.14 -18.83 -18.97
C ARG A 348 4.11 -18.55 -17.84
N PRO A 349 3.39 -19.53 -17.27
CA PRO A 349 2.46 -19.28 -16.17
C PRO A 349 3.13 -18.73 -14.91
N ILE A 350 4.41 -19.07 -14.68
CA ILE A 350 5.22 -18.65 -13.53
C ILE A 350 5.50 -17.14 -13.61
N LEU A 351 5.73 -16.63 -14.81
CA LEU A 351 6.12 -15.24 -15.05
C LEU A 351 4.97 -14.23 -14.90
N ALA A 352 3.76 -14.66 -14.51
CA ALA A 352 2.58 -13.79 -14.49
C ALA A 352 2.76 -12.55 -13.59
N ALA A 353 3.34 -12.73 -12.40
CA ALA A 353 3.62 -11.61 -11.49
C ALA A 353 4.73 -10.70 -12.04
N LEU A 354 5.82 -11.30 -12.52
CA LEU A 354 6.97 -10.59 -13.08
C LEU A 354 6.59 -9.74 -14.30
N VAL A 355 5.81 -10.28 -15.24
CA VAL A 355 5.30 -9.55 -16.41
C VAL A 355 4.43 -8.38 -15.95
N GLY A 356 3.55 -8.64 -14.99
CA GLY A 356 2.66 -7.63 -14.42
C GLY A 356 3.41 -6.40 -13.87
N SER A 357 4.42 -6.62 -13.04
CA SER A 357 5.19 -5.54 -12.41
C SER A 357 6.16 -4.85 -13.37
N SER A 358 6.56 -5.55 -14.44
CA SER A 358 7.48 -5.06 -15.47
C SER A 358 6.82 -4.13 -16.48
N ILE A 359 5.53 -4.29 -16.75
CA ILE A 359 4.84 -3.42 -17.71
C ILE A 359 4.51 -2.05 -17.10
N GLU A 360 4.57 -1.00 -17.92
CA GLU A 360 4.04 0.30 -17.53
C GLU A 360 2.51 0.29 -17.55
N THR A 361 1.91 1.06 -16.66
CA THR A 361 0.44 1.14 -16.53
C THR A 361 -0.24 1.63 -17.81
N THR A 362 0.46 2.46 -18.60
CA THR A 362 0.00 2.99 -19.90
C THR A 362 -0.02 1.94 -21.01
N TRP A 363 0.56 0.76 -20.79
CA TRP A 363 0.61 -0.30 -21.79
C TRP A 363 -0.63 -1.18 -21.76
N ASN A 364 -1.38 -1.18 -20.65
CA ASN A 364 -2.56 -2.02 -20.50
C ASN A 364 -3.77 -1.41 -21.22
N PRO A 365 -4.52 -2.19 -22.03
CA PRO A 365 -5.77 -1.73 -22.61
C PRO A 365 -6.90 -1.52 -21.58
N SER A 366 -6.80 -2.14 -20.42
CA SER A 366 -7.80 -2.06 -19.34
C SER A 366 -7.30 -1.23 -18.17
N TYR A 367 -8.21 -0.55 -17.48
CA TYR A 367 -7.89 0.06 -16.19
C TYR A 367 -7.59 -1.06 -15.18
N THR A 368 -6.41 -1.02 -14.57
CA THR A 368 -5.99 -1.92 -13.49
C THR A 368 -5.64 -1.10 -12.27
N VAL A 369 -5.85 -1.68 -11.09
CA VAL A 369 -5.33 -1.09 -9.86
C VAL A 369 -3.80 -1.14 -9.90
N ASN A 370 -3.17 0.00 -9.66
CA ASN A 370 -1.71 0.12 -9.59
C ASN A 370 -1.37 0.80 -8.27
N LEU A 371 -0.76 0.05 -7.36
CA LEU A 371 -0.36 0.53 -6.05
C LEU A 371 1.16 0.39 -5.95
N ASP A 372 1.82 1.43 -5.48
CA ASP A 372 3.26 1.44 -5.26
C ASP A 372 3.56 1.64 -3.77
N LEU A 373 3.95 0.56 -3.12
CA LEU A 373 4.31 0.55 -1.70
C LEU A 373 5.66 1.25 -1.42
N ASN A 374 6.36 1.70 -2.45
CA ASN A 374 7.54 2.56 -2.34
C ASN A 374 7.26 4.03 -2.73
N LYS A 375 6.00 4.42 -2.97
CA LYS A 375 5.59 5.76 -3.45
C LYS A 375 6.12 6.94 -2.64
N GLU A 376 6.21 6.79 -1.31
CA GLU A 376 6.70 7.87 -0.46
C GLU A 376 8.21 8.11 -0.60
N GLY A 377 8.97 7.16 -1.18
CA GLY A 377 10.43 7.23 -1.32
C GLY A 377 11.16 7.51 -0.01
N ARG A 378 10.51 7.26 1.14
CA ARG A 378 10.89 7.74 2.48
C ARG A 378 12.00 6.92 3.13
N LEU A 379 13.09 6.74 2.40
CA LEU A 379 14.38 6.52 3.02
C LEU A 379 15.31 7.67 2.64
N PRO A 380 15.48 8.67 3.51
CA PRO A 380 16.71 9.43 3.57
C PRO A 380 17.78 8.58 4.27
N LEU A 381 17.98 7.34 3.82
CA LEU A 381 19.27 6.71 4.02
C LEU A 381 20.13 7.31 2.92
N LEU A 382 21.22 7.98 3.32
CA LEU A 382 22.20 8.58 2.42
C LEU A 382 22.46 7.63 1.26
N PHE A 383 21.87 7.91 0.09
CA PHE A 383 22.24 7.26 -1.14
C PHE A 383 23.69 7.67 -1.38
N ASP A 384 24.63 6.83 -0.95
CA ASP A 384 26.04 7.08 -1.16
C ASP A 384 26.36 6.76 -2.61
N GLU A 385 26.17 7.75 -3.50
CA GLU A 385 26.56 7.67 -4.91
C GLU A 385 28.02 7.19 -5.09
N ARG A 386 28.86 7.27 -4.04
CA ARG A 386 30.27 6.84 -4.07
C ARG A 386 30.47 5.33 -3.85
N ALA A 387 29.53 4.62 -3.22
CA ALA A 387 29.65 3.18 -3.00
C ALA A 387 29.62 2.40 -4.33
N THR A 388 28.81 2.86 -5.29
CA THR A 388 28.75 2.30 -6.66
C THR A 388 30.00 2.53 -7.53
N GLN A 389 31.00 3.29 -7.05
CA GLN A 389 32.27 3.50 -7.77
C GLN A 389 33.44 2.66 -7.22
N ASN A 390 33.26 1.91 -6.13
CA ASN A 390 34.34 1.22 -5.44
C ASN A 390 34.29 -0.32 -5.49
N MET A 391 33.60 -0.92 -6.47
CA MET A 391 33.64 -2.37 -6.73
C MET A 391 34.29 -2.75 -8.07
N THR A 392 35.17 -1.90 -8.62
CA THR A 392 36.10 -2.32 -9.68
C THR A 392 37.52 -2.22 -9.17
N LYS A 393 37.99 -3.29 -8.55
CA LYS A 393 39.43 -3.48 -8.31
C LYS A 393 39.82 -4.94 -8.48
N ASP A 394 39.62 -5.44 -9.69
CA ASP A 394 40.62 -6.25 -10.38
C ASP A 394 40.23 -6.35 -11.86
N LEU A 395 41.21 -6.64 -12.71
CA LEU A 395 41.18 -6.67 -14.19
C LEU A 395 41.58 -5.35 -14.88
N SER A 396 42.89 -5.07 -14.84
CA SER A 396 43.53 -4.34 -15.95
C SER A 396 44.91 -4.93 -16.28
N GLN A 397 44.95 -5.76 -17.32
CA GLN A 397 46.14 -5.95 -18.14
C GLN A 397 45.72 -6.17 -19.60
N VAL A 398 45.69 -5.09 -20.38
CA VAL A 398 45.84 -5.17 -21.84
C VAL A 398 46.81 -4.06 -22.27
N VAL A 399 47.92 -4.49 -22.85
CA VAL A 399 48.99 -3.68 -23.43
C VAL A 399 48.52 -3.10 -24.76
N THR A 400 48.79 -1.82 -25.03
CA THR A 400 48.67 -1.24 -26.39
C THR A 400 50.06 -0.88 -26.92
N PRO A 401 50.45 -1.24 -28.17
CA PRO A 401 51.73 -0.88 -28.76
C PRO A 401 51.70 0.41 -29.57
N SER A 402 52.88 1.03 -29.65
CA SER A 402 53.23 2.32 -30.24
C SER A 402 53.52 2.26 -31.75
N TRP A 403 52.77 3.06 -32.53
CA TRP A 403 53.11 3.61 -33.84
C TRP A 403 51.97 4.59 -34.19
N GLN A 404 52.08 5.78 -34.75
CA GLN A 404 53.15 6.58 -35.36
C GLN A 404 52.61 8.03 -35.38
N LYS A 405 53.44 9.02 -35.04
CA LYS A 405 53.24 10.41 -35.51
C LYS A 405 53.75 10.49 -36.94
N PRO A 406 53.01 11.16 -37.84
CA PRO A 406 53.35 12.55 -38.15
C PRO A 406 52.10 13.42 -38.39
N LEU A 407 51.65 14.20 -37.40
CA LEU A 407 50.57 15.19 -37.55
C LEU A 407 50.80 16.47 -36.70
N THR A 408 52.04 16.81 -36.38
CA THR A 408 52.34 17.91 -35.44
C THR A 408 52.31 19.31 -36.05
N ASN A 409 52.23 19.46 -37.37
CA ASN A 409 52.34 20.79 -37.99
C ASN A 409 50.98 21.45 -38.33
N VAL A 410 49.88 20.68 -38.36
CA VAL A 410 48.52 21.24 -38.56
C VAL A 410 47.90 21.69 -37.23
N GLY A 411 48.25 21.02 -36.12
CA GLY A 411 47.71 21.34 -34.80
C GLY A 411 48.10 22.72 -34.25
N ILE A 412 49.28 23.24 -34.62
CA ILE A 412 49.79 24.52 -34.10
C ILE A 412 49.03 25.72 -34.69
N ALA A 413 48.59 25.63 -35.95
CA ALA A 413 47.81 26.70 -36.59
C ALA A 413 46.37 26.79 -36.02
N ILE A 414 45.77 25.65 -35.69
CA ILE A 414 44.42 25.58 -35.10
C ILE A 414 44.45 26.14 -33.66
N LEU A 415 45.51 25.85 -32.90
CA LEU A 415 45.64 26.33 -31.52
C LEU A 415 45.78 27.86 -31.42
N ALA A 416 46.42 28.48 -32.40
CA ALA A 416 46.57 29.94 -32.47
C ALA A 416 45.23 30.65 -32.75
N VAL A 417 44.40 30.09 -33.65
CA VAL A 417 43.06 30.63 -33.93
C VAL A 417 42.14 30.48 -32.72
N ILE A 418 42.22 29.35 -32.01
CA ILE A 418 41.46 29.12 -30.77
C ILE A 418 41.87 30.12 -29.69
N LEU A 419 43.16 30.45 -29.55
CA LEU A 419 43.63 31.43 -28.57
C LEU A 419 43.17 32.86 -28.88
N VAL A 420 43.10 33.24 -30.16
CA VAL A 420 42.57 34.56 -30.57
C VAL A 420 41.07 34.66 -30.31
N VAL A 421 40.31 33.60 -30.65
CA VAL A 421 38.87 33.53 -30.36
C VAL A 421 38.60 33.51 -28.85
N PHE A 422 39.41 32.78 -28.09
CA PHE A 422 39.33 32.75 -26.63
C PHE A 422 39.65 34.11 -26.00
N GLY A 423 40.66 34.82 -26.51
CA GLY A 423 40.98 36.18 -26.08
C GLY A 423 39.86 37.17 -26.37
N TYR A 424 39.22 37.06 -27.54
CA TYR A 424 38.08 37.90 -27.91
C TYR A 424 36.86 37.66 -27.01
N LEU A 425 36.51 36.40 -26.75
CA LEU A 425 35.43 36.03 -25.84
C LEU A 425 35.70 36.50 -24.40
N ARG A 426 36.96 36.43 -23.94
CA ARG A 426 37.34 36.85 -22.58
C ARG A 426 37.25 38.36 -22.39
N TYR A 427 37.56 39.15 -23.42
CA TYR A 427 37.59 40.62 -23.33
C TYR A 427 36.21 41.26 -23.49
N PHE A 428 35.33 40.70 -24.32
CA PHE A 428 34.02 41.30 -24.62
C PHE A 428 32.81 40.67 -23.90
N ASP A 429 32.83 39.37 -23.57
CA ASP A 429 31.62 38.65 -23.13
C ASP A 429 31.56 38.48 -21.59
N ILE A 430 32.71 38.36 -20.93
CA ILE A 430 32.81 38.17 -19.47
C ILE A 430 32.30 39.37 -18.64
N PRO A 431 32.56 40.65 -18.99
CA PRO A 431 32.06 41.76 -18.18
C PRO A 431 30.53 41.92 -18.21
N GLN A 432 29.85 41.38 -19.23
CA GLN A 432 28.38 41.37 -19.27
C GLN A 432 27.80 40.21 -18.43
N LYS A 433 28.46 39.04 -18.47
CA LYS A 433 28.09 37.85 -17.68
C LYS A 433 28.28 38.06 -16.18
N GLU A 434 29.31 38.79 -15.76
CA GLU A 434 29.55 39.09 -14.34
C GLU A 434 28.46 40.00 -13.74
N LYS A 435 27.96 40.98 -14.50
CA LYS A 435 26.81 41.82 -14.08
C LYS A 435 25.51 41.03 -13.95
N GLU A 436 25.32 40.03 -14.82
CA GLU A 436 24.15 39.16 -14.77
C GLU A 436 24.21 38.18 -13.60
N ILE A 437 25.40 37.66 -13.28
CA ILE A 437 25.65 36.84 -12.10
C ILE A 437 25.47 37.66 -10.82
N GLU A 438 25.99 38.89 -10.73
CA GLU A 438 25.82 39.74 -9.55
C GLU A 438 24.34 40.08 -9.29
N LYS A 439 23.57 40.33 -10.37
CA LYS A 439 22.11 40.50 -10.29
C LYS A 439 21.39 39.24 -9.80
N LEU A 440 21.72 38.06 -10.36
CA LEU A 440 21.17 36.77 -9.93
C LEU A 440 21.57 36.41 -8.49
N THR A 441 22.78 36.76 -8.07
CA THR A 441 23.26 36.52 -6.70
C THR A 441 22.53 37.42 -5.71
N SER A 442 22.20 38.65 -6.11
CA SER A 442 21.36 39.56 -5.31
C SER A 442 19.90 39.07 -5.22
N GLU A 443 19.35 38.50 -6.29
CA GLU A 443 18.00 37.90 -6.30
C GLU A 443 17.93 36.63 -5.45
N ILE A 444 18.97 35.78 -5.49
CA ILE A 444 19.08 34.59 -4.61
C ILE A 444 19.25 35.02 -3.15
N ALA A 445 20.00 36.08 -2.85
CA ALA A 445 20.12 36.61 -1.50
C ALA A 445 18.78 37.16 -0.97
N LEU A 446 18.03 37.86 -1.82
CA LEU A 446 16.69 38.36 -1.49
C LEU A 446 15.68 37.21 -1.31
N GLY A 447 15.75 36.18 -2.15
CA GLY A 447 14.94 34.96 -2.03
C GLY A 447 15.25 34.15 -0.77
N ASN A 448 16.53 34.03 -0.39
CA ASN A 448 16.93 33.38 0.86
C ASN A 448 16.46 34.17 2.09
N GLN A 449 16.39 35.50 2.00
CA GLN A 449 15.83 36.34 3.05
C GLN A 449 14.31 36.17 3.17
N GLN A 450 13.60 36.02 2.04
CA GLN A 450 12.17 35.68 2.03
C GLN A 450 11.90 34.28 2.59
N LEU A 451 12.75 33.29 2.29
CA LEU A 451 12.69 31.95 2.88
C LEU A 451 12.91 31.98 4.39
N LYS A 452 13.84 32.81 4.88
CA LYS A 452 14.08 33.01 6.31
C LYS A 452 12.88 33.68 7.01
N ASN A 453 12.23 34.62 6.35
CA ASN A 453 10.99 35.22 6.87
C ASN A 453 9.83 34.22 6.83
N MET A 454 9.72 33.38 5.79
CA MET A 454 8.73 32.30 5.72
C MET A 454 8.93 31.23 6.80
N THR A 455 10.17 30.87 7.15
CA THR A 455 10.44 29.92 8.25
C THR A 455 10.11 30.53 9.61
N LEU A 456 10.40 31.82 9.81
CA LEU A 456 9.95 32.57 10.99
C LEU A 456 8.42 32.65 11.08
N THR A 457 7.72 32.95 9.98
CA THR A 457 6.25 32.95 9.93
C THR A 457 5.66 31.54 10.13
N LYS A 458 6.32 30.48 9.67
CA LYS A 458 5.93 29.09 9.98
C LYS A 458 6.11 28.78 11.47
N GLN A 459 7.19 29.24 12.10
CA GLN A 459 7.39 29.12 13.55
C GLN A 459 6.37 29.95 14.35
N GLU A 460 6.01 31.14 13.88
CA GLU A 460 4.92 31.93 14.46
C GLU A 460 3.58 31.21 14.30
N ASN A 461 3.32 30.54 13.18
CA ASN A 461 2.11 29.73 12.98
C ASN A 461 2.06 28.47 13.86
N THR A 462 3.20 27.83 14.17
CA THR A 462 3.23 26.72 15.14
C THR A 462 3.01 27.22 16.58
N ILE A 463 3.50 28.41 16.92
CA ILE A 463 3.23 29.07 18.19
C ILE A 463 1.76 29.54 18.26
N LEU A 464 1.20 30.07 17.18
CA LEU A 464 -0.21 30.49 17.11
C LEU A 464 -1.16 29.29 17.15
N SER A 465 -0.82 28.17 16.51
CA SER A 465 -1.63 26.94 16.55
C SER A 465 -1.57 26.24 17.91
N SER A 466 -0.42 26.27 18.61
CA SER A 466 -0.35 25.80 20.00
C SER A 466 -1.13 26.71 20.95
N ARG A 467 -1.09 28.05 20.76
CA ARG A 467 -1.98 28.99 21.48
C ARG A 467 -3.46 28.78 21.15
N LYS A 468 -3.80 28.44 19.89
CA LYS A 468 -5.16 28.07 19.48
C LYS A 468 -5.63 26.78 20.17
N ARG A 469 -4.79 25.75 20.30
CA ARG A 469 -5.12 24.53 21.06
C ARG A 469 -5.35 24.81 22.54
N VAL A 470 -4.58 25.72 23.15
CA VAL A 470 -4.79 26.15 24.54
C VAL A 470 -6.10 26.93 24.66
N LEU A 471 -6.42 27.80 23.71
CA LEU A 471 -7.71 28.48 23.63
C LEU A 471 -8.88 27.50 23.43
N ASP A 472 -8.73 26.47 22.59
CA ASP A 472 -9.74 25.43 22.36
C ASP A 472 -9.96 24.53 23.59
N THR A 473 -8.91 24.27 24.37
CA THR A 473 -9.03 23.58 25.68
C THR A 473 -9.67 24.46 26.75
N LEU A 474 -9.43 25.78 26.71
CA LEU A 474 -10.13 26.76 27.56
C LEU A 474 -11.60 26.95 27.15
N LEU A 475 -11.92 26.92 25.85
CA LEU A 475 -13.27 26.98 25.31
C LEU A 475 -14.09 25.71 25.62
N LYS A 476 -13.48 24.52 25.57
CA LYS A 476 -14.12 23.27 26.03
C LYS A 476 -14.47 23.27 27.53
N LYS A 477 -13.77 24.06 28.35
CA LYS A 477 -14.12 24.26 29.77
C LYS A 477 -15.33 25.18 29.95
N HIS A 478 -15.61 26.04 28.96
CA HIS A 478 -16.71 27.01 28.99
C HIS A 478 -18.04 26.47 28.41
N ASN A 479 -18.00 25.42 27.58
CA ASN A 479 -19.20 24.74 27.02
C ASN A 479 -20.04 23.93 28.03
N ARG A 480 -19.63 23.83 29.30
CA ARG A 480 -20.43 23.14 30.33
C ARG A 480 -21.54 24.02 30.92
N TRP A 481 -21.36 25.35 30.88
CA TRP A 481 -22.32 26.29 31.46
C TRP A 481 -23.57 26.49 30.60
N SER A 482 -23.43 26.52 29.27
CA SER A 482 -24.57 26.61 28.36
C SER A 482 -25.46 25.37 28.42
N ALA A 483 -24.86 24.18 28.48
CA ALA A 483 -25.59 22.92 28.65
C ALA A 483 -26.32 22.87 30.00
N LEU A 484 -25.66 23.25 31.09
CA LEU A 484 -26.25 23.28 32.43
C LEU A 484 -27.39 24.29 32.54
N LEU A 485 -27.21 25.50 31.99
CA LEU A 485 -28.28 26.51 31.97
C LEU A 485 -29.47 26.07 31.14
N SER A 486 -29.23 25.42 29.99
CA SER A 486 -30.29 24.87 29.14
C SER A 486 -31.09 23.78 29.88
N GLU A 487 -30.43 22.88 30.59
CA GLU A 487 -31.08 21.83 31.38
C GLU A 487 -31.85 22.39 32.57
N LEU A 488 -31.28 23.36 33.30
CA LEU A 488 -32.01 24.06 34.37
C LEU A 488 -33.25 24.78 33.85
N THR A 489 -33.21 25.41 32.66
CA THR A 489 -34.41 26.02 32.07
C THR A 489 -35.47 25.00 31.64
N LEU A 490 -35.07 23.80 31.21
CA LEU A 490 -36.00 22.73 30.80
C LEU A 490 -36.67 22.06 32.00
N ASP A 491 -35.91 21.87 33.08
CA ASP A 491 -36.33 21.09 34.25
C ASP A 491 -36.96 21.93 35.38
N THR A 492 -37.04 23.25 35.21
CA THR A 492 -37.71 24.14 36.16
C THR A 492 -39.24 23.96 36.09
N PRO A 493 -39.90 23.52 37.18
CA PRO A 493 -41.35 23.36 37.20
C PRO A 493 -42.09 24.69 36.99
N ARG A 494 -43.29 24.64 36.40
CA ARG A 494 -44.16 25.81 36.28
C ARG A 494 -44.48 26.36 37.67
N GLY A 495 -44.35 27.68 37.85
CA GLY A 495 -44.56 28.33 39.13
C GLY A 495 -43.31 28.45 40.00
N VAL A 496 -42.12 28.16 39.44
CA VAL A 496 -40.82 28.45 40.05
C VAL A 496 -40.05 29.43 39.15
N GLN A 497 -39.48 30.47 39.76
CA GLN A 497 -38.61 31.43 39.10
C GLN A 497 -37.28 31.48 39.85
N ILE A 498 -36.21 31.17 39.13
CA ILE A 498 -34.84 31.25 39.65
C ILE A 498 -34.37 32.69 39.57
N GLU A 499 -33.92 33.25 40.69
CA GLU A 499 -33.41 34.62 40.75
C GLU A 499 -31.89 34.67 40.78
N ARG A 500 -31.26 33.68 41.44
CA ARG A 500 -29.83 33.66 41.63
C ARG A 500 -29.28 32.24 41.61
N ILE A 501 -28.20 32.06 40.86
CA ILE A 501 -27.39 30.84 40.88
C ILE A 501 -25.99 31.25 41.33
N THR A 502 -25.52 30.70 42.46
CA THR A 502 -24.20 30.95 43.00
C THR A 502 -23.37 29.67 42.91
N LEU A 503 -22.21 29.74 42.24
CA LEU A 503 -21.26 28.63 42.21
C LEU A 503 -20.03 28.94 43.05
N ARG A 504 -19.70 28.06 43.98
CA ARG A 504 -18.45 28.09 44.75
C ARG A 504 -17.73 26.75 44.62
N GLY A 505 -16.72 26.70 43.74
CA GLY A 505 -16.00 25.48 43.45
C GLY A 505 -16.89 24.42 42.79
N LYS A 506 -17.26 23.38 43.54
CA LYS A 506 -18.15 22.29 43.08
C LYS A 506 -19.57 22.38 43.64
N GLU A 507 -19.83 23.34 44.53
CA GLU A 507 -21.14 23.54 45.14
C GLU A 507 -21.89 24.63 44.40
N MET A 508 -23.11 24.30 43.98
CA MET A 508 -24.07 25.18 43.35
C MET A 508 -25.21 25.45 44.33
N LYS A 509 -25.58 26.72 44.46
CA LYS A 509 -26.72 27.17 45.24
C LYS A 509 -27.68 27.92 44.34
N ILE A 510 -28.95 27.53 44.33
CA ILE A 510 -30.01 28.15 43.55
C ILE A 510 -31.01 28.78 44.52
N GLU A 511 -31.24 30.08 44.35
CA GLU A 511 -32.20 30.86 45.13
C GLU A 511 -33.25 31.44 44.18
N GLY A 512 -34.50 31.48 44.63
CA GLY A 512 -35.58 32.05 43.84
C GLY A 512 -36.92 32.01 44.55
N ILE A 513 -37.96 32.26 43.78
CA ILE A 513 -39.34 32.34 44.25
C ILE A 513 -40.20 31.23 43.66
N ALA A 514 -41.16 30.73 44.42
CA ALA A 514 -42.09 29.70 44.00
C ALA A 514 -43.51 29.95 44.52
N ILE A 515 -44.51 29.48 43.78
CA ILE A 515 -45.94 29.65 44.15
C ILE A 515 -46.34 28.63 45.23
N ASP A 516 -45.69 27.48 45.28
CA ASP A 516 -46.02 26.40 46.22
C ASP A 516 -44.82 25.51 46.58
N PHE A 517 -44.91 24.83 47.73
CA PHE A 517 -43.85 23.96 48.26
C PHE A 517 -43.58 22.74 47.37
N ASN A 518 -44.60 22.20 46.70
CA ASN A 518 -44.47 21.00 45.86
C ASN A 518 -43.63 21.31 44.62
N SER A 519 -43.75 22.51 44.07
CA SER A 519 -42.96 22.99 42.95
C SER A 519 -41.47 23.13 43.32
N VAL A 520 -41.15 23.58 44.54
CA VAL A 520 -39.76 23.61 45.05
C VAL A 520 -39.21 22.19 45.25
N SER A 521 -40.00 21.28 45.83
CA SER A 521 -39.58 19.89 46.00
C SER A 521 -39.34 19.17 44.67
N LYS A 522 -40.19 19.42 43.67
CA LYS A 522 -40.00 18.88 42.31
C LYS A 522 -38.74 19.42 41.65
N LEU A 523 -38.43 20.70 41.81
CA LEU A 523 -37.18 21.28 41.30
C LEU A 523 -35.96 20.59 41.94
N ALA A 524 -35.97 20.39 43.27
CA ALA A 524 -34.89 19.71 43.97
C ALA A 524 -34.71 18.24 43.49
N ILE A 525 -35.80 17.53 43.24
CA ILE A 525 -35.78 16.15 42.70
C ILE A 525 -35.24 16.13 41.27
N ASN A 526 -35.73 17.00 40.39
CA ASN A 526 -35.29 17.08 39.00
C ASN A 526 -33.78 17.36 38.92
N MET A 527 -33.29 18.28 39.75
CA MET A 527 -31.86 18.57 39.88
C MET A 527 -31.07 17.37 40.40
N GLY A 528 -31.61 16.59 41.33
CA GLY A 528 -30.96 15.37 41.84
C GLY A 528 -30.91 14.22 40.82
N SER A 529 -31.79 14.23 39.81
CA SER A 529 -31.81 13.26 38.71
C SER A 529 -31.05 13.72 37.45
N SER A 530 -30.55 14.95 37.44
CA SER A 530 -29.79 15.52 36.31
C SER A 530 -28.49 14.76 36.06
N SER A 531 -28.05 14.74 34.80
CA SER A 531 -26.75 14.17 34.44
C SER A 531 -25.55 15.01 34.92
N PHE A 532 -25.79 16.27 35.30
CA PHE A 532 -24.77 17.24 35.68
C PHE A 532 -24.72 17.55 37.19
N LEU A 533 -25.76 17.25 37.95
CA LEU A 533 -25.88 17.58 39.37
C LEU A 533 -26.12 16.32 40.22
N ILE A 534 -25.54 16.30 41.42
CA ILE A 534 -25.69 15.25 42.44
C ILE A 534 -25.89 15.88 43.82
N ASP A 535 -26.40 15.14 44.79
CA ASP A 535 -26.64 15.60 46.17
C ASP A 535 -27.50 16.88 46.26
N SER A 536 -28.61 16.95 45.50
CA SER A 536 -29.55 18.08 45.56
C SER A 536 -30.38 18.05 46.84
N GLN A 537 -30.39 19.14 47.60
CA GLN A 537 -31.14 19.29 48.85
C GLN A 537 -31.75 20.69 48.98
N VAL A 538 -32.93 20.78 49.59
CA VAL A 538 -33.56 22.06 49.93
C VAL A 538 -32.95 22.56 51.24
N ASP A 539 -32.31 23.73 51.21
CA ASP A 539 -31.69 24.34 52.39
C ASP A 539 -32.73 24.99 53.29
N TRP A 540 -33.65 25.78 52.71
CA TRP A 540 -34.76 26.43 53.40
C TRP A 540 -35.84 26.86 52.42
N ILE A 541 -37.06 27.03 52.93
CA ILE A 541 -38.21 27.62 52.24
C ILE A 541 -38.91 28.54 53.23
N THR A 542 -39.11 29.80 52.88
CA THR A 542 -39.74 30.82 53.74
C THR A 542 -40.83 31.55 52.99
N ARG A 543 -41.90 31.94 53.70
CA ARG A 543 -42.98 32.75 53.15
C ARG A 543 -42.83 34.18 53.66
N GLU A 544 -42.71 35.16 52.77
CA GLU A 544 -42.69 36.56 53.18
C GLU A 544 -44.09 37.01 53.65
N GLU A 545 -44.17 37.65 54.82
CA GLU A 545 -45.43 38.12 55.40
C GLU A 545 -46.13 39.20 54.55
N LYS A 546 -45.39 39.89 53.67
CA LYS A 546 -45.92 40.98 52.83
C LYS A 546 -46.58 40.48 51.53
N ILE A 547 -46.25 39.28 51.06
CA ILE A 547 -46.82 38.68 49.83
C ILE A 547 -47.06 37.19 50.10
N PRO A 548 -48.18 36.82 50.74
CA PRO A 548 -48.42 35.46 51.21
C PRO A 548 -48.59 34.43 50.09
N GLU A 549 -48.63 34.86 48.83
CA GLU A 549 -48.79 34.02 47.64
C GLU A 549 -47.47 33.47 47.08
N ILE A 550 -46.32 33.92 47.61
CA ILE A 550 -44.99 33.57 47.10
C ILE A 550 -44.11 33.01 48.24
N LEU A 551 -43.30 32.01 47.90
CA LEU A 551 -42.32 31.36 48.76
C LEU A 551 -40.91 31.64 48.23
N ASP A 552 -40.01 32.10 49.09
CA ASP A 552 -38.59 32.12 48.80
C ASP A 552 -37.99 30.75 49.12
N PHE A 553 -37.06 30.28 48.30
CA PHE A 553 -36.37 29.03 48.54
C PHE A 553 -34.87 29.10 48.24
N SER A 554 -34.13 28.17 48.85
CA SER A 554 -32.74 27.88 48.54
C SER A 554 -32.54 26.38 48.38
N ILE A 555 -31.89 25.98 47.30
CA ILE A 555 -31.48 24.60 47.02
C ILE A 555 -29.98 24.55 46.80
N SER A 556 -29.29 23.61 47.44
CA SER A 556 -27.88 23.32 47.21
C SER A 556 -27.69 21.99 46.50
N ALA A 557 -26.73 21.93 45.56
CA ALA A 557 -26.38 20.74 44.79
C ALA A 557 -24.88 20.74 44.44
N LYS A 558 -24.30 19.58 44.14
CA LYS A 558 -22.90 19.43 43.71
C LYS A 558 -22.80 19.09 42.23
N ILE A 559 -21.79 19.63 41.54
CA ILE A 559 -21.54 19.31 40.13
C ILE A 559 -20.89 17.92 39.99
N SER A 560 -21.48 17.06 39.15
CA SER A 560 -21.00 15.71 38.82
C SER A 560 -19.71 15.73 37.97
N HIS A 561 -18.84 14.73 38.19
CA HIS A 561 -17.59 14.54 37.44
C HIS A 561 -17.72 13.64 36.20
N ALA A 562 -18.88 13.02 35.96
CA ALA A 562 -19.07 12.08 34.86
C ALA A 562 -19.50 12.78 33.56
N SER A 563 -18.88 12.38 32.43
CA SER A 563 -19.36 12.71 31.09
C SER A 563 -20.85 12.34 30.92
N PRO A 564 -21.64 13.08 30.12
CA PRO A 564 -23.08 12.87 30.01
C PRO A 564 -23.40 11.41 29.65
N LYS A 565 -24.30 10.78 30.41
CA LYS A 565 -24.86 9.45 30.11
C LYS A 565 -25.63 9.56 28.79
N ILE A 566 -25.05 9.04 27.71
CA ILE A 566 -25.78 8.74 26.48
C ILE A 566 -26.73 7.58 26.80
N ILE A 567 -28.04 7.85 26.76
CA ILE A 567 -29.09 6.84 26.89
C ILE A 567 -29.39 6.27 25.49
N SER A 568 -29.45 4.94 25.48
CA SER A 568 -30.07 4.01 24.53
C SER A 568 -29.42 3.78 23.17
N GLU A 569 -28.74 2.64 23.05
CA GLU A 569 -29.07 1.63 22.05
C GLU A 569 -29.05 0.22 22.67
N LEU A 570 -30.25 -0.35 22.75
CA LEU A 570 -30.61 -1.76 22.51
C LEU A 570 -29.50 -2.82 22.64
N LYS A 571 -29.60 -3.64 23.70
CA LYS A 571 -29.43 -5.09 23.56
C LYS A 571 -30.69 -5.80 24.04
N VAL A 572 -31.47 -6.21 23.03
CA VAL A 572 -32.49 -7.26 23.11
C VAL A 572 -31.78 -8.61 23.29
N GLN A 573 -32.09 -9.22 24.43
CA GLN A 573 -32.41 -10.63 24.69
C GLN A 573 -31.51 -11.79 24.24
N THR A 574 -31.33 -12.69 25.23
CA THR A 574 -31.30 -14.16 25.17
C THR A 574 -30.12 -14.79 24.42
N ARG A 575 -29.30 -15.65 25.02
CA ARG A 575 -29.60 -16.77 25.93
C ARG A 575 -28.38 -17.09 26.78
#